data_AF-A0AA42IY35-F1
#
_entry.id   AF-A0AA42IY35-F1
#
_cell.length_a   1.000
_cell.length_b   1.000
_cell.length_c   1.000
_cell.angle_alpha   90.00
_cell.angle_beta   90.00
_cell.angle_gamma   90.00
#
_symmetry.space_group_name_H-M   'P 1'
#
loop_
_entity.id
_entity.type
_entity.pdbx_description
1 polymer ?
#
loop_
_entity_poly.entity_id
_entity_poly.type
_entity_poly.pdbx_seq_one_letter_code
_entity_poly.pdbx_strand_id
1 'polypeptide(L)'
;MTHILHLDASARPGLAGKDQHGSHSRNLSHRFISRWQARRPQDVVTYRDIGQNPPSIISHDWIASSFTPEPKREAWMHDTLAESDRLVDELIAADVLVIGTPLYNFGMPAALKAWIDQVVRPGRTVDVDESNPLDPYVPRLADRPRHAVILTARGGVGFDVGGEMAHMNHLEPNLITALGFIGITRVHQVAIEGQEVGGELLAESVKQALGKVDALVAELQRALQAERVEEPA
;
A
#
# COMPACT_ATOMS: atom_id res chain seq x y z
N MET A 1 -13.30 -12.41 -9.67
CA MET A 1 -12.88 -12.72 -8.27
C MET A 1 -12.04 -11.55 -7.80
N THR A 2 -12.05 -11.20 -6.53
CA THR A 2 -11.25 -10.07 -6.06
C THR A 2 -9.80 -10.50 -5.88
N HIS A 3 -8.84 -9.70 -6.33
CA HIS A 3 -7.41 -9.88 -6.09
C HIS A 3 -6.92 -8.83 -5.10
N ILE A 4 -6.34 -9.29 -3.99
CA ILE A 4 -5.71 -8.47 -2.98
C ILE A 4 -4.19 -8.55 -3.10
N LEU A 5 -3.52 -7.41 -3.15
CA LEU A 5 -2.08 -7.31 -2.92
C LEU A 5 -1.86 -6.88 -1.47
N HIS A 6 -1.30 -7.76 -0.64
CA HIS A 6 -1.01 -7.52 0.77
C HIS A 6 0.50 -7.30 0.95
N LEU A 7 0.85 -6.09 1.39
CA LEU A 7 2.22 -5.67 1.71
C LEU A 7 2.37 -5.50 3.23
N ASP A 8 3.36 -6.15 3.81
CA ASP A 8 3.85 -5.83 5.16
C ASP A 8 5.20 -5.10 5.06
N ALA A 9 5.23 -3.85 5.52
CA ALA A 9 6.42 -2.99 5.47
C ALA A 9 7.18 -2.88 6.79
N SER A 10 6.69 -3.46 7.88
CA SER A 10 7.37 -3.40 9.17
C SER A 10 8.61 -4.29 9.17
N ALA A 11 9.77 -3.72 9.53
CA ALA A 11 11.00 -4.49 9.73
C ALA A 11 10.94 -5.41 10.98
N ARG A 12 9.98 -5.19 11.89
CA ARG A 12 9.72 -6.14 12.98
C ARG A 12 8.94 -7.32 12.43
N PRO A 13 9.40 -8.57 12.62
CA PRO A 13 8.63 -9.75 12.24
C PRO A 13 7.48 -9.97 13.24
N GLY A 14 6.59 -10.90 12.90
CA GLY A 14 5.52 -11.34 13.80
C GLY A 14 4.42 -10.29 14.07
N LEU A 15 3.43 -10.70 14.85
CA LEU A 15 2.21 -9.96 15.15
C LEU A 15 2.21 -9.51 16.60
N ALA A 16 2.04 -8.21 16.84
CA ALA A 16 1.91 -7.69 18.19
C ALA A 16 0.73 -8.34 18.92
N GLY A 17 0.94 -8.73 20.19
CA GLY A 17 -0.05 -9.46 21.00
C GLY A 17 -0.03 -10.98 20.80
N LYS A 18 0.75 -11.51 19.84
CA LYS A 18 1.02 -12.95 19.68
C LYS A 18 2.50 -13.26 19.83
N ASP A 19 3.34 -12.53 19.11
CA ASP A 19 4.79 -12.73 19.08
C ASP A 19 5.50 -11.71 19.97
N GLN A 20 6.56 -12.15 20.65
CA GLN A 20 7.42 -11.28 21.42
C GLN A 20 8.11 -10.29 20.46
N HIS A 21 7.93 -8.98 20.71
CA HIS A 21 8.35 -7.89 19.80
C HIS A 21 7.64 -7.81 18.44
N GLY A 22 6.48 -8.46 18.32
CA GLY A 22 5.66 -8.42 17.11
C GLY A 22 5.22 -7.01 16.69
N SER A 23 4.89 -6.86 15.40
CA SER A 23 4.48 -5.57 14.83
C SER A 23 2.97 -5.32 14.94
N HIS A 24 2.58 -4.11 15.34
CA HIS A 24 1.18 -3.69 15.39
C HIS A 24 0.59 -3.47 13.99
N SER A 25 1.36 -2.93 13.04
CA SER A 25 0.88 -2.73 11.67
C SER A 25 0.69 -4.06 10.94
N ARG A 26 1.56 -5.05 11.19
CA ARG A 26 1.34 -6.43 10.72
C ARG A 26 0.12 -7.09 11.36
N ASN A 27 -0.15 -6.80 12.64
CA ASN A 27 -1.36 -7.31 13.29
C ASN A 27 -2.63 -6.75 12.62
N LEU A 28 -2.65 -5.46 12.26
CA LEU A 28 -3.76 -4.87 11.52
C LEU A 28 -3.95 -5.51 10.14
N SER A 29 -2.88 -5.63 9.35
CA SER A 29 -2.95 -6.21 8.00
C SER A 29 -3.33 -7.69 8.03
N HIS A 30 -2.76 -8.47 8.96
CA HIS A 30 -3.17 -9.86 9.21
C HIS A 30 -4.65 -9.96 9.58
N ARG A 31 -5.15 -9.05 10.44
CA ARG A 31 -6.57 -9.02 10.80
C ARG A 31 -7.45 -8.75 9.58
N PHE A 32 -7.08 -7.78 8.76
CA PHE A 32 -7.81 -7.44 7.53
C PHE A 32 -7.93 -8.66 6.61
N ILE A 33 -6.82 -9.31 6.27
CA ILE A 33 -6.80 -10.46 5.36
C ILE A 33 -7.55 -11.65 5.95
N SER A 34 -7.34 -11.95 7.24
CA SER A 34 -8.03 -13.05 7.91
C SER A 34 -9.55 -12.87 7.88
N ARG A 35 -10.02 -11.63 8.12
CA ARG A 35 -11.45 -11.30 8.06
C ARG A 35 -12.00 -11.34 6.65
N TRP A 36 -11.21 -10.91 5.67
CA TRP A 36 -11.58 -10.99 4.26
C TRP A 36 -11.83 -12.43 3.83
N GLN A 37 -10.81 -13.29 4.00
CA GLN A 37 -10.83 -14.67 3.52
C GLN A 37 -11.85 -15.53 4.28
N ALA A 38 -12.17 -15.21 5.53
CA ALA A 38 -13.21 -15.92 6.28
C ALA A 38 -14.60 -15.86 5.61
N ARG A 39 -14.87 -14.83 4.80
CA ARG A 39 -16.14 -14.68 4.07
C ARG A 39 -15.99 -14.85 2.56
N ARG A 40 -14.79 -14.66 2.04
CA ARG A 40 -14.48 -14.75 0.60
C ARG A 40 -13.22 -15.58 0.36
N PRO A 41 -13.23 -16.89 0.68
CA PRO A 41 -12.06 -17.75 0.54
C PRO A 41 -11.62 -17.96 -0.91
N GLN A 42 -12.49 -17.66 -1.89
CA GLN A 42 -12.20 -17.74 -3.32
C GLN A 42 -11.42 -16.54 -3.87
N ASP A 43 -11.34 -15.43 -3.13
CA ASP A 43 -10.59 -14.26 -3.57
C ASP A 43 -9.08 -14.52 -3.40
N VAL A 44 -8.28 -14.00 -4.33
CA VAL A 44 -6.84 -14.27 -4.40
C VAL A 44 -6.08 -13.27 -3.54
N VAL A 45 -5.08 -13.73 -2.79
CA VAL A 45 -4.18 -12.88 -2.02
C VAL A 45 -2.75 -13.10 -2.49
N THR A 46 -2.14 -12.08 -3.08
CA THR A 46 -0.69 -12.02 -3.30
C THR A 46 -0.05 -11.34 -2.11
N TYR A 47 0.81 -12.04 -1.39
CA TYR A 47 1.48 -11.53 -0.20
C TYR A 47 2.94 -11.15 -0.49
N ARG A 48 3.37 -10.00 0.03
CA ARG A 48 4.78 -9.62 0.11
C ARG A 48 5.15 -9.10 1.48
N ASP A 49 6.16 -9.74 2.05
CA ASP A 49 6.86 -9.21 3.22
C ASP A 49 8.02 -8.32 2.78
N ILE A 50 7.72 -7.06 2.44
CA ILE A 50 8.74 -6.08 2.02
C ILE A 50 9.55 -5.56 3.22
N GLY A 51 9.06 -5.72 4.45
CA GLY A 51 9.79 -5.37 5.66
C GLY A 51 10.94 -6.33 5.96
N GLN A 52 10.81 -7.61 5.61
CA GLN A 52 11.87 -8.62 5.74
C GLN A 52 12.65 -8.84 4.43
N ASN A 53 11.98 -8.71 3.29
CA ASN A 53 12.56 -8.88 1.95
C ASN A 53 12.35 -7.60 1.14
N PRO A 54 13.11 -6.52 1.44
CA PRO A 54 12.91 -5.23 0.80
C PRO A 54 13.19 -5.31 -0.70
N PRO A 55 12.41 -4.61 -1.54
CA PRO A 55 12.73 -4.46 -2.95
C PRO A 55 14.08 -3.79 -3.15
N SER A 56 14.71 -4.02 -4.31
CA SER A 56 15.93 -3.31 -4.68
C SER A 56 15.70 -1.80 -4.68
N ILE A 57 16.69 -1.04 -4.22
CA ILE A 57 16.70 0.42 -4.36
C ILE A 57 16.95 0.77 -5.83
N ILE A 58 16.27 1.80 -6.33
CA ILE A 58 16.49 2.29 -7.70
C ILE A 58 17.96 2.68 -7.93
N SER A 59 18.49 2.27 -9.08
CA SER A 59 19.88 2.54 -9.50
C SER A 59 19.92 3.42 -10.75
N HIS A 60 21.12 3.86 -11.13
CA HIS A 60 21.32 4.53 -12.42
C HIS A 60 20.80 3.69 -13.60
N ASP A 61 21.16 2.41 -13.63
CA ASP A 61 20.76 1.46 -14.68
C ASP A 61 19.25 1.26 -14.71
N TRP A 62 18.59 1.23 -13.54
CA TRP A 62 17.14 1.18 -13.47
C TRP A 62 16.50 2.42 -14.08
N ILE A 63 17.03 3.61 -13.80
CA ILE A 63 16.54 4.87 -14.39
C ILE A 63 16.73 4.86 -15.91
N ALA A 64 17.93 4.53 -16.39
CA ALA A 64 18.21 4.43 -17.82
C ALA A 64 17.25 3.44 -18.52
N SER A 65 17.02 2.29 -17.90
CA SER A 65 16.13 1.25 -18.42
C SER A 65 14.65 1.68 -18.42
N SER A 66 14.18 2.23 -17.31
CA SER A 66 12.77 2.59 -17.09
C SER A 66 12.30 3.68 -18.05
N PHE A 67 13.17 4.66 -18.33
CA PHE A 67 12.90 5.77 -19.24
C PHE A 67 13.24 5.48 -20.71
N THR A 68 13.88 4.35 -21.02
CA THR A 68 14.04 3.89 -22.41
C THR A 68 12.74 3.24 -22.89
N PRO A 69 12.16 3.68 -24.03
CA PRO A 69 10.98 3.04 -24.61
C PRO A 69 11.23 1.56 -24.87
N GLU A 70 10.24 0.71 -24.58
CA GLU A 70 10.40 -0.75 -24.62
C GLU A 70 10.98 -1.29 -25.95
N PRO A 71 10.58 -0.81 -27.16
CA PRO A 71 11.18 -1.26 -28.42
C PRO A 71 12.67 -0.91 -28.60
N LYS A 72 13.21 -0.01 -27.77
CA LYS A 72 14.61 0.44 -27.81
C LYS A 72 15.45 -0.12 -26.66
N ARG A 73 14.86 -0.94 -25.78
CA ARG A 73 15.58 -1.51 -24.64
C ARG A 73 16.58 -2.57 -25.10
N GLU A 74 17.76 -2.53 -24.49
CA GLU A 74 18.76 -3.57 -24.63
C GLU A 74 18.46 -4.73 -23.66
N ALA A 75 19.04 -5.91 -23.90
CA ALA A 75 18.78 -7.10 -23.08
C ALA A 75 18.99 -6.87 -21.58
N TRP A 76 20.08 -6.20 -21.20
CA TRP A 76 20.39 -5.90 -19.80
C TRP A 76 19.36 -4.98 -19.13
N MET A 77 18.67 -4.13 -19.91
CA MET A 77 17.62 -3.26 -19.39
C MET A 77 16.39 -4.06 -18.96
N HIS A 78 16.06 -5.13 -19.68
CA HIS A 78 14.98 -6.04 -19.29
C HIS A 78 15.33 -6.77 -18.00
N ASP A 79 16.55 -7.27 -17.88
CA ASP A 79 17.02 -7.93 -16.64
C ASP A 79 16.99 -6.97 -15.45
N THR A 80 17.40 -5.72 -15.67
CA THR A 80 17.40 -4.65 -14.65
C THR A 80 15.99 -4.33 -14.16
N LEU A 81 15.00 -4.38 -15.05
CA LEU A 81 13.60 -4.05 -14.73
C LEU A 81 12.78 -5.26 -14.28
N ALA A 82 13.31 -6.48 -14.32
CA ALA A 82 12.54 -7.69 -14.06
C ALA A 82 11.87 -7.72 -12.67
N GLU A 83 12.50 -7.16 -11.64
CA GLU A 83 11.87 -7.01 -10.32
C GLU A 83 10.73 -6.00 -10.36
N SER A 84 10.98 -4.81 -10.91
CA SER A 84 9.98 -3.75 -11.07
C SER A 84 8.76 -4.25 -11.84
N ASP A 85 8.98 -4.97 -12.93
CA ASP A 85 7.92 -5.50 -13.78
C ASP A 85 7.02 -6.46 -13.00
N ARG A 86 7.59 -7.36 -12.19
CA ARG A 86 6.79 -8.25 -11.30
C ARG A 86 5.97 -7.46 -10.28
N LEU A 87 6.58 -6.45 -9.63
CA LEU A 87 5.89 -5.65 -8.61
C LEU A 87 4.74 -4.82 -9.22
N VAL A 88 4.96 -4.28 -10.41
CA VAL A 88 3.95 -3.55 -11.18
C VAL A 88 2.81 -4.46 -11.62
N ASP A 89 3.11 -5.66 -12.12
CA ASP A 89 2.08 -6.60 -12.59
C ASP A 89 1.15 -7.04 -11.45
N GLU A 90 1.69 -7.28 -10.27
CA GLU A 90 0.88 -7.59 -9.08
C GLU A 90 0.02 -6.41 -8.65
N LEU A 91 0.53 -5.18 -8.75
CA LEU A 91 -0.24 -3.98 -8.42
C LEU A 91 -1.37 -3.74 -9.43
N ILE A 92 -1.11 -3.90 -10.73
CA ILE A 92 -2.10 -3.75 -11.81
C ILE A 92 -3.24 -4.77 -11.63
N ALA A 93 -2.90 -6.01 -11.27
CA ALA A 93 -3.85 -7.09 -11.05
C ALA A 93 -4.74 -6.87 -9.82
N ALA A 94 -4.23 -6.17 -8.79
CA ALA A 94 -4.95 -5.96 -7.54
C ALA A 94 -6.18 -5.05 -7.71
N ASP A 95 -7.29 -5.45 -7.09
CA ASP A 95 -8.46 -4.61 -6.84
C ASP A 95 -8.33 -3.87 -5.49
N VAL A 96 -7.66 -4.52 -4.54
CA VAL A 96 -7.44 -4.00 -3.19
C VAL A 96 -5.95 -4.11 -2.85
N LEU A 97 -5.32 -2.98 -2.62
CA LEU A 97 -3.96 -2.88 -2.09
C LEU A 97 -4.01 -2.68 -0.58
N VAL A 98 -3.51 -3.64 0.20
CA VAL A 98 -3.44 -3.57 1.67
C VAL A 98 -1.99 -3.33 2.08
N ILE A 99 -1.72 -2.23 2.77
CA ILE A 99 -0.37 -1.86 3.22
C ILE A 99 -0.35 -1.79 4.75
N GLY A 100 0.27 -2.78 5.40
CA GLY A 100 0.61 -2.72 6.81
C GLY A 100 1.97 -2.05 7.01
N THR A 101 2.01 -0.82 7.55
CA THR A 101 3.28 -0.07 7.66
C THR A 101 3.42 0.69 8.99
N PRO A 102 4.60 0.67 9.65
CA PRO A 102 4.86 1.57 10.77
C PRO A 102 5.20 2.98 10.27
N LEU A 103 5.02 3.98 11.13
CA LEU A 103 5.59 5.33 10.96
C LEU A 103 7.03 5.33 11.48
N TYR A 104 8.02 5.44 10.60
CA TYR A 104 9.44 5.53 10.97
C TYR A 104 9.97 6.92 10.64
N ASN A 105 10.49 7.63 11.64
CA ASN A 105 11.03 8.99 11.49
C ASN A 105 10.11 9.89 10.64
N PHE A 106 8.82 9.93 11.01
CA PHE A 106 7.79 10.77 10.39
C PHE A 106 7.34 10.37 8.98
N GLY A 107 7.90 9.31 8.38
CA GLY A 107 7.55 8.88 7.02
C GLY A 107 7.49 7.36 6.81
N MET A 108 7.58 6.96 5.54
CA MET A 108 7.65 5.55 5.14
C MET A 108 8.93 4.87 5.64
N PRO A 109 8.86 3.57 6.02
CA PRO A 109 10.04 2.73 6.03
C PRO A 109 10.74 2.77 4.67
N ALA A 110 12.08 2.76 4.66
CA ALA A 110 12.86 2.82 3.42
C ALA A 110 12.47 1.71 2.42
N ALA A 111 12.14 0.51 2.91
CA ALA A 111 11.66 -0.61 2.10
C ALA A 111 10.32 -0.32 1.39
N LEU A 112 9.40 0.37 2.06
CA LEU A 112 8.13 0.78 1.44
C LEU A 112 8.34 1.87 0.40
N LYS A 113 9.26 2.81 0.67
CA LYS A 113 9.64 3.82 -0.33
C LYS A 113 10.31 3.17 -1.55
N ALA A 114 11.18 2.18 -1.36
CA ALA A 114 11.74 1.40 -2.46
C ALA A 114 10.65 0.67 -3.26
N TRP A 115 9.64 0.09 -2.59
CA TRP A 115 8.49 -0.50 -3.29
C TRP A 115 7.73 0.54 -4.13
N ILE A 116 7.44 1.72 -3.58
CA ILE A 116 6.80 2.82 -4.32
C ILE A 116 7.63 3.21 -5.54
N ASP A 117 8.95 3.38 -5.38
CA ASP A 117 9.85 3.72 -6.49
C ASP A 117 9.86 2.67 -7.59
N GLN A 118 9.74 1.39 -7.23
CA GLN A 118 9.67 0.29 -8.18
C GLN A 118 8.34 0.23 -8.94
N VAL A 119 7.21 0.66 -8.35
CA VAL A 119 5.89 0.52 -8.99
C VAL A 119 5.39 1.78 -9.72
N VAL A 120 5.97 2.95 -9.45
CA VAL A 120 5.71 4.16 -10.23
C VAL A 120 6.59 4.11 -11.49
N ARG A 121 6.01 3.64 -12.60
CA ARG A 121 6.71 3.30 -13.84
C ARG A 121 6.09 4.00 -15.05
N PRO A 122 6.86 4.82 -15.79
CA PRO A 122 6.44 5.37 -17.07
C PRO A 122 6.03 4.26 -18.04
N GLY A 123 4.91 4.46 -18.75
CA GLY A 123 4.39 3.49 -19.71
C GLY A 123 3.72 2.29 -19.05
N ARG A 124 3.58 2.23 -17.72
CA ARG A 124 3.01 1.07 -17.01
C ARG A 124 1.97 1.45 -15.96
N THR A 125 2.29 2.37 -15.06
CA THR A 125 1.35 2.86 -14.02
C THR A 125 1.06 4.35 -14.15
N VAL A 126 1.91 5.07 -14.90
CA VAL A 126 1.70 6.47 -15.29
C VAL A 126 2.20 6.66 -16.72
N ASP A 127 1.48 7.45 -17.52
CA ASP A 127 1.90 7.91 -18.84
C ASP A 127 2.20 9.41 -18.80
N VAL A 128 2.85 9.92 -19.86
CA VAL A 128 3.10 11.35 -20.05
C VAL A 128 2.37 11.82 -21.31
N ASP A 129 1.50 12.82 -21.15
CA ASP A 129 0.83 13.56 -22.21
C ASP A 129 1.51 14.91 -22.43
N GLU A 130 2.38 14.96 -23.43
CA GLU A 130 3.11 16.18 -23.80
C GLU A 130 2.20 17.31 -24.33
N SER A 131 0.94 17.00 -24.67
CA SER A 131 -0.03 18.01 -25.12
C SER A 131 -0.62 18.85 -23.99
N ASN A 132 -0.51 18.40 -22.73
CA ASN A 132 -0.93 19.13 -21.54
C ASN A 132 0.28 19.49 -20.65
N PRO A 133 1.06 20.53 -20.97
CA PRO A 133 2.30 20.84 -20.25
C PRO A 133 2.09 21.30 -18.79
N LEU A 134 0.86 21.67 -18.39
CA LEU A 134 0.55 22.09 -17.02
C LEU A 134 0.22 20.90 -16.10
N ASP A 135 -0.26 19.80 -16.65
CA ASP A 135 -0.49 18.55 -15.95
C ASP A 135 -0.24 17.36 -16.88
N PRO A 136 1.04 17.05 -17.16
CA PRO A 136 1.41 16.12 -18.22
C PRO A 136 1.28 14.66 -17.80
N TYR A 137 0.87 14.34 -16.56
CA TYR A 137 0.88 12.97 -16.07
C TYR A 137 -0.51 12.35 -16.16
N VAL A 138 -0.60 11.21 -16.83
CA VAL A 138 -1.86 10.47 -17.00
C VAL A 138 -1.81 9.19 -16.16
N PRO A 139 -2.66 9.05 -15.12
CA PRO A 139 -2.68 7.84 -14.29
C PRO A 139 -3.22 6.64 -15.09
N ARG A 140 -2.48 5.52 -15.11
CA ARG A 140 -2.93 4.31 -15.84
C ARG A 140 -3.80 3.38 -15.02
N LEU A 141 -3.80 3.49 -13.69
CA LEU A 141 -4.59 2.63 -12.80
C LEU A 141 -5.96 3.23 -12.42
N ALA A 142 -6.37 4.27 -13.13
CA ALA A 142 -7.71 4.84 -13.05
C ALA A 142 -8.71 4.18 -14.03
N ASP A 143 -8.28 3.15 -14.78
CA ASP A 143 -9.08 2.36 -15.73
C ASP A 143 -10.27 1.62 -15.08
N ARG A 144 -10.20 1.39 -13.78
CA ARG A 144 -11.27 0.77 -12.98
C ARG A 144 -11.13 1.13 -11.50
N PRO A 145 -12.19 0.98 -10.70
CA PRO A 145 -12.10 1.12 -9.25
C PRO A 145 -11.03 0.24 -8.62
N ARG A 146 -10.13 0.85 -7.85
CA ARG A 146 -9.18 0.16 -6.96
C ARG A 146 -9.20 0.83 -5.60
N HIS A 147 -9.01 0.04 -4.56
CA HIS A 147 -8.98 0.50 -3.17
C HIS A 147 -7.59 0.34 -2.57
N ALA A 148 -7.11 1.38 -1.89
CA ALA A 148 -5.93 1.30 -1.03
C ALA A 148 -6.35 1.30 0.43
N VAL A 149 -5.87 0.34 1.20
CA VAL A 149 -6.11 0.20 2.64
C VAL A 149 -4.76 0.35 3.35
N ILE A 150 -4.57 1.49 4.00
CA ILE A 150 -3.34 1.86 4.69
C ILE A 150 -3.53 1.63 6.18
N LEU A 151 -2.81 0.66 6.73
CA LEU A 151 -2.93 0.18 8.11
C LEU A 151 -1.65 0.52 8.88
N THR A 152 -1.70 1.55 9.70
CA THR A 152 -0.50 2.14 10.31
C THR A 152 -0.36 1.88 11.81
N ALA A 153 0.89 1.85 12.27
CA ALA A 153 1.22 1.86 13.69
C ALA A 153 2.23 2.99 13.97
N ARG A 154 1.92 3.83 14.96
CA ARG A 154 2.66 5.06 15.28
C ARG A 154 3.10 5.04 16.75
N GLY A 155 4.31 5.53 17.01
CA GLY A 155 4.89 5.62 18.36
C GLY A 155 4.14 6.60 19.26
N GLY A 156 4.05 7.85 18.81
CA GLY A 156 3.30 8.91 19.48
C GLY A 156 1.79 8.90 19.17
N VAL A 157 1.12 10.00 19.51
CA VAL A 157 -0.32 10.21 19.34
C VAL A 157 -0.62 11.52 18.62
N GLY A 158 -1.82 11.64 18.04
CA GLY A 158 -2.31 12.88 17.43
C GLY A 158 -1.80 13.12 16.02
N PHE A 159 -1.45 12.07 15.26
CA PHE A 159 -1.01 12.19 13.85
C PHE A 159 -2.18 12.19 12.85
N ASP A 160 -3.41 11.93 13.31
CA ASP A 160 -4.61 12.07 12.48
C ASP A 160 -4.91 13.54 12.18
N VAL A 161 -5.68 13.79 11.11
CA VAL A 161 -6.05 15.14 10.66
C VAL A 161 -6.69 15.93 11.82
N GLY A 162 -6.14 17.12 12.10
CA GLY A 162 -6.58 17.99 13.20
C GLY A 162 -5.92 17.70 14.54
N GLY A 163 -5.13 16.64 14.67
CA GLY A 163 -4.32 16.36 15.86
C GLY A 163 -3.06 17.24 15.97
N GLU A 164 -2.49 17.32 17.18
CA GLU A 164 -1.32 18.15 17.48
C GLU A 164 -0.08 17.77 16.64
N MET A 165 0.10 16.48 16.38
CA MET A 165 1.22 15.92 15.61
C MET A 165 0.89 15.72 14.12
N ALA A 166 -0.30 16.12 13.66
CA ALA A 166 -0.76 15.89 12.28
C ALA A 166 0.21 16.45 11.23
N HIS A 167 0.80 17.61 11.51
CA HIS A 167 1.76 18.29 10.65
C HIS A 167 3.09 17.53 10.49
N MET A 168 3.39 16.59 11.39
CA MET A 168 4.57 15.71 11.33
C MET A 168 4.24 14.35 10.70
N ASN A 169 3.00 14.15 10.23
CA ASN A 169 2.66 12.94 9.50
C ASN A 169 3.02 13.09 8.02
N HIS A 170 4.15 12.50 7.59
CA HIS A 170 4.53 12.40 6.19
C HIS A 170 4.44 10.96 5.65
N LEU A 171 3.86 10.02 6.38
CA LEU A 171 3.67 8.65 5.91
C LEU A 171 2.43 8.56 5.04
N GLU A 172 1.25 8.67 5.64
CA GLU A 172 0.01 8.45 4.91
C GLU A 172 -0.24 9.52 3.83
N PRO A 173 0.03 10.82 4.05
CA PRO A 173 -0.09 11.82 2.99
C PRO A 173 0.83 11.53 1.80
N ASN A 174 2.06 11.05 2.03
CA ASN A 174 2.96 10.70 0.94
C ASN A 174 2.48 9.47 0.17
N LEU A 175 1.98 8.43 0.86
CA LEU A 175 1.34 7.28 0.21
C LEU A 175 0.13 7.69 -0.63
N ILE A 176 -0.75 8.54 -0.09
CA ILE A 176 -1.94 9.04 -0.80
C ILE A 176 -1.52 9.78 -2.07
N THR A 177 -0.53 10.67 -2.00
CA THR A 177 -0.01 11.37 -3.17
C THR A 177 0.55 10.40 -4.21
N ALA A 178 1.42 9.46 -3.81
CA ALA A 178 2.03 8.51 -4.75
C ALA A 178 1.02 7.56 -5.40
N LEU A 179 0.04 7.06 -4.62
CA LEU A 179 -1.02 6.20 -5.13
C LEU A 179 -2.02 6.96 -6.02
N GLY A 180 -2.36 8.20 -5.64
CA GLY A 180 -3.21 9.07 -6.45
C GLY A 180 -2.57 9.41 -7.80
N PHE A 181 -1.26 9.64 -7.82
CA PHE A 181 -0.48 9.92 -9.04
C PHE A 181 -0.58 8.81 -10.09
N ILE A 182 -0.69 7.54 -9.67
CA ILE A 182 -0.87 6.39 -10.57
C ILE A 182 -2.34 6.00 -10.78
N GLY A 183 -3.28 6.65 -10.10
CA GLY A 183 -4.74 6.49 -10.30
C GLY A 183 -5.50 5.76 -9.18
N ILE A 184 -4.85 5.38 -8.08
CA ILE A 184 -5.51 4.71 -6.95
C ILE A 184 -5.93 5.77 -5.93
N THR A 185 -7.18 6.22 -6.02
CA THR A 185 -7.68 7.38 -5.26
C THR A 185 -8.66 7.02 -4.13
N ARG A 186 -9.17 5.78 -4.09
CA ARG A 186 -10.08 5.33 -3.02
C ARG A 186 -9.26 4.79 -1.84
N VAL A 187 -8.87 5.70 -0.97
CA VAL A 187 -7.98 5.40 0.16
C VAL A 187 -8.76 5.27 1.47
N HIS A 188 -8.43 4.23 2.22
CA HIS A 188 -8.95 3.92 3.55
C HIS A 188 -7.80 3.86 4.54
N GLN A 189 -7.95 4.48 5.71
CA GLN A 189 -6.87 4.57 6.70
C GLN A 189 -7.35 4.07 8.06
N VAL A 190 -6.53 3.23 8.70
CA VAL A 190 -6.71 2.84 10.10
C VAL A 190 -5.36 2.85 10.80
N ALA A 191 -5.26 3.54 11.93
CA ALA A 191 -4.03 3.68 12.69
C ALA A 191 -4.15 3.11 14.11
N ILE A 192 -3.05 2.55 14.60
CA ILE A 192 -2.76 2.39 16.03
C ILE A 192 -1.77 3.49 16.42
N GLU A 193 -2.01 4.15 17.54
CA GLU A 193 -1.16 5.19 18.11
C GLU A 193 -0.77 4.88 19.56
N GLY A 194 0.21 5.60 20.08
CA GLY A 194 0.63 5.51 21.49
C GLY A 194 1.48 4.28 21.79
N GLN A 195 2.14 3.69 20.79
CA GLN A 195 3.00 2.51 21.00
C GLN A 195 4.19 2.77 21.93
N GLU A 196 4.74 3.99 21.93
CA GLU A 196 5.85 4.36 22.82
C GLU A 196 5.39 4.55 24.27
N VAL A 197 4.13 4.98 24.46
CA VAL A 197 3.53 5.14 25.79
C VAL A 197 3.11 3.78 26.37
N GLY A 198 2.51 2.92 25.54
CA GLY A 198 2.05 1.60 25.96
C GLY A 198 0.83 1.65 26.90
N GLY A 199 0.69 0.62 27.72
CA GLY A 199 -0.37 0.53 28.74
C GLY A 199 -1.80 0.55 28.18
N GLU A 200 -2.72 1.14 28.95
CA GLU A 200 -4.15 1.23 28.59
C GLU A 200 -4.38 2.07 27.31
N LEU A 201 -3.57 3.11 27.10
CA LEU A 201 -3.66 3.96 25.90
C LEU A 201 -3.46 3.14 24.62
N LEU A 202 -2.37 2.36 24.57
CA LEU A 202 -2.11 1.47 23.43
C LEU A 202 -3.18 0.38 23.33
N ALA A 203 -3.59 -0.22 24.44
CA ALA A 203 -4.59 -1.29 24.43
C ALA A 203 -5.94 -0.82 23.84
N GLU A 204 -6.38 0.38 24.20
CA GLU A 204 -7.61 0.97 23.67
C GLU A 204 -7.45 1.35 22.19
N SER A 205 -6.31 1.94 21.80
CA SER A 205 -6.02 2.24 20.38
C SER A 205 -6.04 0.98 19.51
N VAL A 206 -5.41 -0.11 19.98
CA VAL A 206 -5.43 -1.43 19.32
C VAL A 206 -6.86 -1.95 19.18
N LYS A 207 -7.64 -1.93 20.26
CA LYS A 207 -9.02 -2.42 20.25
C LYS A 207 -9.88 -1.65 19.24
N GLN A 208 -9.80 -0.32 19.24
CA GLN A 208 -10.54 0.54 18.31
C GLN A 208 -10.11 0.29 16.86
N ALA A 209 -8.81 0.21 16.60
CA ALA A 209 -8.27 -0.03 15.27
C ALA A 209 -8.70 -1.40 14.71
N LEU A 210 -8.67 -2.46 15.52
CA LEU A 210 -9.15 -3.79 15.10
C LEU A 210 -10.66 -3.79 14.80
N GLY A 211 -11.46 -3.03 15.57
CA GLY A 211 -12.87 -2.83 15.29
C GLY A 211 -13.12 -2.10 13.96
N LYS A 212 -12.35 -1.03 13.69
CA LYS A 212 -12.38 -0.29 12.42
C LYS A 212 -12.00 -1.19 11.23
N VAL A 213 -10.97 -2.03 11.38
CA VAL A 213 -10.58 -3.01 10.35
C VAL A 213 -11.72 -3.98 10.05
N ASP A 214 -12.38 -4.54 11.07
CA ASP A 214 -13.50 -5.47 10.88
C ASP A 214 -14.68 -4.81 10.14
N ALA A 215 -14.98 -3.55 10.45
CA ALA A 215 -16.01 -2.77 9.78
C ALA A 215 -15.65 -2.47 8.31
N LEU A 216 -14.41 -2.03 8.07
CA LEU A 216 -13.90 -1.71 6.73
C LEU A 216 -13.93 -2.92 5.80
N VAL A 217 -13.55 -4.10 6.29
CA VAL A 217 -13.64 -5.34 5.49
C VAL A 217 -15.09 -5.59 5.07
N ALA A 218 -16.05 -5.42 5.97
CA ALA A 218 -17.46 -5.62 5.64
C ALA A 218 -17.98 -4.59 4.64
N GLU A 219 -17.51 -3.34 4.71
CA GLU A 219 -17.83 -2.28 3.75
C GLU A 219 -17.29 -2.57 2.36
N LEU A 220 -15.99 -2.86 2.24
CA LEU A 220 -15.34 -3.14 0.97
C LEU A 220 -15.92 -4.36 0.26
N GLN A 221 -16.27 -5.41 1.02
CA GLN A 221 -16.92 -6.60 0.45
C GLN A 221 -18.28 -6.28 -0.18
N ARG A 222 -19.05 -5.35 0.41
CA ARG A 222 -20.32 -4.88 -0.15
C ARG A 222 -20.10 -4.00 -1.38
N ALA A 223 -19.16 -3.05 -1.30
CA ALA A 223 -18.85 -2.13 -2.40
C ALA A 223 -18.44 -2.90 -3.67
N LEU A 224 -17.48 -3.82 -3.56
CA LEU A 224 -17.02 -4.63 -4.69
C LEU A 224 -18.05 -5.66 -5.17
N GLN A 225 -19.03 -6.01 -4.34
CA GLN A 225 -20.16 -6.83 -4.80
C GLN A 225 -21.12 -6.00 -5.64
N ALA A 226 -21.43 -4.76 -5.22
CA ALA A 226 -22.30 -3.85 -5.95
C ALA A 226 -21.73 -3.47 -7.33
N GLU A 227 -20.44 -3.12 -7.39
CA GLU A 227 -19.76 -2.75 -8.64
C GLU A 227 -19.81 -3.84 -9.71
N ARG A 228 -19.71 -5.11 -9.28
CA ARG A 228 -19.80 -6.27 -10.20
C ARG A 228 -21.21 -6.55 -10.69
N VAL A 229 -22.24 -6.00 -10.06
CA VAL A 229 -23.64 -6.13 -10.51
C VAL A 229 -23.99 -5.02 -11.52
N GLU A 230 -23.29 -3.90 -11.48
CA GLU A 230 -23.55 -2.73 -12.35
C GLU A 230 -22.81 -2.80 -13.71
N GLU A 231 -21.76 -3.61 -13.86
CA GLU A 231 -21.14 -3.88 -15.17
C GLU A 231 -22.04 -4.78 -16.05
N PRO A 232 -22.52 -4.32 -17.23
CA PRO A 232 -23.30 -5.17 -18.13
C PRO A 232 -22.42 -6.29 -18.71
N ALA A 233 -23.00 -7.50 -18.77
CA ALA A 233 -22.37 -8.73 -19.24
C ALA A 233 -21.90 -8.69 -20.71
#